data_AF-A0A1D6EN52-F1
#
_entry.id   AF-A0A1D6EN52-F1
#
_cell.length_a   1.000
_cell.length_b   1.000
_cell.length_c   1.000
_cell.angle_alpha   90.00
_cell.angle_beta   90.00
_cell.angle_gamma   90.00
#
_symmetry.space_group_name_H-M   'P 1'
#
loop_
_entity.id
_entity.type
_entity.pdbx_description
1 polymer ?
#
loop_
_entity_poly.entity_id
_entity_poly.type
_entity_poly.pdbx_seq_one_letter_code
_entity_poly.pdbx_strand_id
1 'polypeptide(L)'
;MESVLKMTRRTFDYICSLVKKDLTTKTYGFRNFRFGDKKVLGVEDQVAVALMKLTTGESLQNIGMWFGMNHSAISNITWWFIESVEECAICHLKWSSPEEMATIKTSFDKVYGLPNCCGAIDTTHILMCSSAQPNSKVWLDNENKNNMVLQAVVDPDLRFRDVVV
;
A
#
# COMPACT_ATOMS: atom_id res chain seq x y z
N MET A 1 1.74 11.44 -14.20
CA MET A 1 1.96 10.20 -13.43
C MET A 1 2.45 10.53 -12.01
N GLU A 2 3.51 11.34 -11.85
CA GLU A 2 3.99 11.75 -10.51
C GLU A 2 2.94 12.50 -9.67
N SER A 3 2.15 13.39 -10.28
CA SER A 3 1.06 14.11 -9.58
C SER A 3 -0.06 13.20 -9.06
N VAL A 4 -0.28 12.05 -9.71
CA VAL A 4 -1.37 11.14 -9.35
C VAL A 4 -0.89 10.11 -8.34
N LEU A 5 0.28 9.52 -8.56
CA LEU A 5 0.85 8.50 -7.67
C LEU A 5 1.51 9.09 -6.41
N LYS A 6 1.66 10.42 -6.34
CA LYS A 6 2.29 11.14 -5.22
C LYS A 6 3.68 10.60 -4.84
N MET A 7 4.42 10.09 -5.84
CA MET A 7 5.77 9.55 -5.65
C MET A 7 6.68 9.91 -6.82
N THR A 8 7.98 9.93 -6.55
CA THR A 8 9.00 10.17 -7.57
C THR A 8 9.11 8.98 -8.52
N ARG A 9 9.59 9.22 -9.75
CA ARG A 9 9.93 8.13 -10.67
C ARG A 9 10.89 7.08 -10.06
N ARG A 10 11.88 7.52 -9.29
CA ARG A 10 12.83 6.63 -8.62
C ARG A 10 12.14 5.67 -7.63
N THR A 11 11.17 6.18 -6.86
CA THR A 11 10.36 5.37 -5.95
C THR A 11 9.52 4.35 -6.72
N PHE A 12 8.90 4.78 -7.82
CA PHE A 12 8.13 3.88 -8.68
C PHE A 12 8.99 2.76 -9.27
N ASP A 13 10.17 3.09 -9.82
CA ASP A 13 11.08 2.11 -10.40
C ASP A 13 11.59 1.12 -9.32
N TYR A 14 11.82 1.62 -8.10
CA TYR A 14 12.14 0.77 -6.94
C TYR A 14 11.01 -0.22 -6.63
N ILE A 15 9.77 0.24 -6.52
CA ILE A 15 8.60 -0.63 -6.28
C ILE A 15 8.47 -1.67 -7.38
N CYS A 16 8.62 -1.27 -8.65
CA CYS A 16 8.62 -2.21 -9.77
C CYS A 16 9.70 -3.28 -9.62
N SER A 17 10.92 -2.88 -9.27
CA SER A 17 12.02 -3.83 -9.06
C SER A 17 11.77 -4.79 -7.89
N LEU A 18 11.16 -4.29 -6.81
CA LEU A 18 10.86 -5.04 -5.60
C LEU A 18 9.89 -6.19 -5.86
N VAL A 19 8.80 -5.91 -6.60
CA VAL A 19 7.73 -6.89 -6.86
C VAL A 19 7.94 -7.73 -8.12
N LYS A 20 8.89 -7.35 -9.00
CA LYS A 20 9.02 -7.89 -10.36
C LYS A 20 8.99 -9.42 -10.43
N LYS A 21 9.82 -10.08 -9.62
CA LYS A 21 9.96 -11.54 -9.65
C LYS A 21 8.67 -12.24 -9.22
N ASP A 22 8.10 -11.80 -8.11
CA ASP A 22 6.92 -12.42 -7.53
C ASP A 22 5.66 -12.15 -8.39
N LEU A 23 5.44 -10.88 -8.77
CA LEU A 23 4.31 -10.48 -9.60
C LEU A 23 4.31 -11.18 -10.96
N THR A 24 5.49 -11.33 -11.60
CA THR A 24 5.61 -12.08 -12.86
C THR A 24 5.22 -13.55 -12.67
N THR A 25 5.57 -14.15 -11.53
CA THR A 25 5.25 -15.55 -11.21
C THR A 25 3.75 -15.72 -11.00
N LYS A 26 3.13 -14.85 -10.19
CA LYS A 26 1.69 -14.88 -9.89
C LYS A 26 0.82 -14.65 -11.13
N THR A 27 1.29 -13.80 -12.07
CA THR A 27 0.53 -13.43 -13.28
C THR A 27 0.73 -14.40 -14.46
N TYR A 28 1.73 -15.28 -14.41
CA TYR A 28 2.09 -16.18 -15.52
C TYR A 28 0.91 -17.06 -16.01
N GLY A 29 0.06 -17.53 -15.08
CA GLY A 29 -1.10 -18.37 -15.39
C GLY A 29 -2.28 -17.64 -16.04
N PHE A 30 -2.35 -16.31 -15.92
CA PHE A 30 -3.52 -15.51 -16.32
C PHE A 30 -3.40 -14.83 -17.69
N ARG A 31 -2.37 -15.22 -18.45
CA ARG A 31 -2.06 -14.83 -19.84
C ARG A 31 -2.59 -13.45 -20.25
N ASN A 32 -1.71 -12.48 -20.09
CA ASN A 32 -1.70 -11.21 -20.83
C ASN A 32 -2.91 -10.34 -20.54
N PHE A 33 -2.89 -9.68 -19.39
CA PHE A 33 -3.63 -8.44 -19.24
C PHE A 33 -3.28 -7.52 -20.40
N ARG A 34 -4.33 -6.92 -20.97
CA ARG A 34 -4.20 -6.05 -22.13
C ARG A 34 -4.90 -4.73 -21.88
N PHE A 35 -4.32 -3.68 -22.42
CA PHE A 35 -4.98 -2.40 -22.59
C PHE A 35 -6.08 -2.51 -23.66
N GLY A 36 -6.90 -1.47 -23.79
CA GLY A 36 -7.94 -1.40 -24.83
C GLY A 36 -7.42 -1.53 -26.26
N ASP A 37 -6.16 -1.16 -26.50
CA ASP A 37 -5.44 -1.31 -27.78
C ASP A 37 -4.87 -2.72 -28.02
N LYS A 38 -5.18 -3.68 -27.12
CA LYS A 38 -4.71 -5.07 -27.11
C LYS A 38 -3.22 -5.24 -26.81
N LYS A 39 -2.47 -4.19 -26.45
CA LYS A 39 -1.09 -4.29 -25.99
C LYS A 39 -1.03 -5.01 -24.65
N VAL A 40 -0.13 -5.98 -24.55
CA VAL A 40 0.10 -6.74 -23.31
C VAL A 40 0.77 -5.85 -22.27
N LEU A 41 0.27 -5.85 -21.04
CA LEU A 41 0.83 -5.09 -19.93
C LEU A 41 2.15 -5.71 -19.46
N GLY A 42 3.19 -4.89 -19.37
CA GLY A 42 4.42 -5.22 -18.65
C GLY A 42 4.21 -5.20 -17.13
N VAL A 43 5.27 -5.50 -16.37
CA VAL A 43 5.23 -5.43 -14.90
C VAL A 43 4.99 -4.00 -14.45
N GLU A 44 5.68 -3.04 -15.07
CA GLU A 44 5.58 -1.62 -14.76
C GLU A 44 4.17 -1.08 -15.04
N ASP A 45 3.52 -1.55 -16.11
CA ASP A 45 2.13 -1.20 -16.43
C ASP A 45 1.16 -1.73 -15.37
N GLN A 46 1.34 -2.98 -14.93
CA GLN A 46 0.53 -3.60 -13.88
C GLN A 46 0.70 -2.88 -12.54
N VAL A 47 1.94 -2.54 -12.17
CA VAL A 47 2.25 -1.75 -10.96
C VAL A 47 1.59 -0.38 -11.04
N ALA A 48 1.63 0.29 -12.20
CA ALA A 48 0.96 1.58 -12.37
C ALA A 48 -0.56 1.47 -12.19
N VAL A 49 -1.21 0.46 -12.79
CA VAL A 49 -2.67 0.24 -12.63
C VAL A 49 -3.03 -0.03 -11.16
N ALA A 50 -2.28 -0.88 -10.47
CA ALA A 50 -2.52 -1.19 -9.07
C ALA A 50 -2.33 0.05 -8.17
N LEU A 51 -1.21 0.77 -8.34
CA LEU A 51 -0.95 1.99 -7.58
C LEU A 51 -1.99 3.07 -7.86
N MET A 52 -2.44 3.23 -9.10
CA MET A 52 -3.54 4.14 -9.43
C MET A 52 -4.81 3.77 -8.66
N LYS A 53 -5.15 2.47 -8.60
CA LYS A 53 -6.32 1.99 -7.84
C LYS A 53 -6.21 2.28 -6.34
N LEU A 54 -5.03 2.10 -5.77
CA LEU A 54 -4.78 2.25 -4.33
C LEU A 54 -4.63 3.71 -3.89
N THR A 55 -4.04 4.56 -4.72
CA THR A 55 -3.75 5.96 -4.35
C THR A 55 -4.93 6.91 -4.59
N THR A 56 -5.73 6.67 -5.62
CA THR A 56 -6.84 7.58 -5.99
C THR A 56 -8.16 7.22 -5.33
N GLY A 57 -8.33 5.96 -4.91
CA GLY A 57 -9.61 5.45 -4.42
C GLY A 57 -10.70 5.30 -5.50
N GLU A 58 -10.37 5.52 -6.77
CA GLU A 58 -11.32 5.53 -7.88
C GLU A 58 -12.04 4.19 -8.10
N SER A 59 -13.23 4.26 -8.68
CA SER A 59 -13.99 3.06 -9.02
C SER A 59 -13.29 2.24 -10.11
N LEU A 60 -13.54 0.92 -10.13
CA LEU A 60 -13.03 0.05 -11.21
C LEU A 60 -13.53 0.51 -12.60
N GLN A 61 -14.69 1.15 -12.65
CA GLN A 61 -15.26 1.69 -13.88
C GLN A 61 -14.42 2.86 -14.43
N ASN A 62 -14.04 3.81 -13.57
CA ASN A 62 -13.23 4.96 -13.97
C ASN A 62 -11.84 4.51 -14.44
N ILE A 63 -11.20 3.60 -13.70
CA ILE A 63 -9.91 3.04 -14.08
C ILE A 63 -10.02 2.22 -15.37
N GLY A 64 -11.09 1.44 -15.52
CA GLY A 64 -11.38 0.69 -16.75
C GLY A 64 -11.54 1.60 -17.96
N MET A 65 -12.19 2.75 -17.80
CA MET A 65 -12.32 3.76 -18.86
C MET A 65 -10.96 4.38 -19.22
N TRP A 66 -10.08 4.63 -18.25
CA TRP A 66 -8.76 5.21 -18.51
C TRP A 66 -7.81 4.27 -19.26
N PHE A 67 -7.84 2.97 -18.93
CA PHE A 67 -6.91 1.98 -19.49
C PHE A 67 -7.53 1.07 -20.56
N GLY A 68 -8.84 1.18 -20.80
CA GLY A 68 -9.59 0.28 -21.68
C GLY A 68 -9.62 -1.16 -21.16
N MET A 69 -9.64 -1.33 -19.83
CA MET A 69 -9.52 -2.63 -19.16
C MET A 69 -10.86 -3.04 -18.52
N ASN A 70 -11.11 -4.34 -18.46
CA ASN A 70 -12.28 -4.86 -17.73
C ASN A 70 -12.03 -4.83 -16.20
N HIS A 71 -13.12 -4.85 -15.43
CA HIS A 71 -13.05 -4.76 -13.97
C HIS A 71 -12.28 -5.94 -13.36
N SER A 72 -12.46 -7.15 -13.88
CA SER A 72 -11.78 -8.34 -13.35
C SER A 72 -10.26 -8.26 -13.51
N ALA A 73 -9.76 -7.71 -14.62
CA ALA A 73 -8.34 -7.51 -14.84
C ALA A 73 -7.75 -6.52 -13.83
N ILE A 74 -8.41 -5.37 -13.62
CA ILE A 74 -7.95 -4.36 -12.67
C ILE A 74 -7.94 -4.93 -11.25
N SER A 75 -9.00 -5.64 -10.85
CA SER A 75 -9.08 -6.28 -9.53
C SER A 75 -7.98 -7.32 -9.34
N ASN A 76 -7.75 -8.21 -10.31
CA ASN A 76 -6.72 -9.25 -10.22
C ASN A 76 -5.30 -8.66 -10.18
N ILE A 77 -5.01 -7.65 -11.02
CA ILE A 77 -3.73 -6.94 -10.99
C ILE A 77 -3.51 -6.30 -9.62
N THR A 78 -4.52 -5.61 -9.10
CA THR A 78 -4.43 -4.94 -7.80
C THR A 78 -4.20 -5.95 -6.69
N TRP A 79 -4.92 -7.07 -6.70
CA TRP A 79 -4.77 -8.15 -5.72
C TRP A 79 -3.36 -8.74 -5.70
N TRP A 80 -2.86 -9.21 -6.85
CA TRP A 80 -1.51 -9.79 -6.89
C TRP A 80 -0.42 -8.78 -6.57
N PHE A 81 -0.60 -7.52 -6.95
CA PHE A 81 0.31 -6.46 -6.57
C PHE A 81 0.36 -6.29 -5.04
N ILE A 82 -0.80 -6.28 -4.35
CA ILE A 82 -0.85 -6.19 -2.88
C ILE A 82 -0.12 -7.38 -2.26
N GLU A 83 -0.41 -8.61 -2.69
CA GLU A 83 0.26 -9.81 -2.16
C GLU A 83 1.78 -9.75 -2.39
N SER A 84 2.22 -9.33 -3.58
CA SER A 84 3.65 -9.18 -3.87
C SER A 84 4.32 -8.10 -3.02
N VAL A 85 3.65 -6.98 -2.77
CA VAL A 85 4.17 -5.93 -1.89
C VAL A 85 4.23 -6.41 -0.44
N GLU A 86 3.19 -7.09 0.05
CA GLU A 86 3.16 -7.62 1.42
C GLU A 86 4.36 -8.57 1.66
N GLU A 87 4.59 -9.51 0.76
CA GLU A 87 5.70 -10.47 0.88
C GLU A 87 7.06 -9.80 0.71
N CYS A 88 7.23 -8.93 -0.30
CA CYS A 88 8.54 -8.39 -0.66
C CYS A 88 8.94 -7.15 0.16
N ALA A 89 7.96 -6.38 0.64
CA ALA A 89 8.20 -5.10 1.30
C ALA A 89 8.17 -5.19 2.84
N ILE A 90 7.84 -6.34 3.43
CA ILE A 90 7.75 -6.49 4.90
C ILE A 90 9.01 -6.03 5.64
N CYS A 91 10.19 -6.15 5.01
CA CYS A 91 11.45 -5.69 5.57
C CYS A 91 11.54 -4.16 5.80
N HIS A 92 10.64 -3.37 5.21
CA HIS A 92 10.54 -1.93 5.44
C HIS A 92 9.81 -1.60 6.75
N LEU A 93 8.91 -2.48 7.21
CA LEU A 93 8.21 -2.36 8.48
C LEU A 93 8.97 -3.13 9.57
N LYS A 94 10.07 -2.53 10.01
CA LYS A 94 10.94 -3.13 11.02
C LYS A 94 11.10 -2.21 12.21
N TRP A 95 10.77 -2.73 13.38
CA TRP A 95 11.09 -2.09 14.65
C TRP A 95 12.61 -2.01 14.85
N SER A 96 13.05 -0.87 15.34
CA SER A 96 14.46 -0.52 15.47
C SER A 96 15.19 -1.46 16.42
N SER A 97 16.40 -1.88 16.03
CA SER A 97 17.26 -2.63 16.94
C SER A 97 17.69 -1.76 18.14
N PRO A 98 18.16 -2.35 19.24
CA PRO A 98 18.69 -1.57 20.37
C PRO A 98 19.79 -0.57 19.97
N GLU A 99 20.61 -0.92 18.97
CA GLU A 99 21.66 -0.05 18.43
C GLU A 99 21.08 1.13 17.62
N GLU A 100 20.12 0.85 16.74
CA GLU A 100 19.43 1.87 15.94
C GLU A 100 18.60 2.82 16.83
N MET A 101 18.08 2.31 17.95
CA MET A 101 17.26 3.06 18.90
C MET A 101 17.98 4.27 19.49
N ALA A 102 19.28 4.16 19.77
CA ALA A 102 20.08 5.27 20.27
C ALA A 102 20.15 6.42 19.26
N THR A 103 20.29 6.09 17.98
CA THR A 103 20.30 7.05 16.86
C THR A 103 18.94 7.72 16.70
N ILE A 104 17.85 6.96 16.82
CA ILE A 104 16.47 7.48 16.74
C ILE A 104 16.18 8.46 17.87
N LYS A 105 16.50 8.08 19.12
CA LYS A 105 16.35 8.97 20.29
C LYS A 105 17.10 10.29 20.11
N THR A 106 18.35 10.19 19.67
CA THR A 106 19.19 11.35 19.41
C THR A 106 18.60 12.24 18.31
N SER A 107 18.01 11.64 17.28
CA SER A 107 17.42 12.37 16.15
C SER A 107 16.09 13.03 16.53
N PHE A 108 15.25 12.38 17.33
CA PHE A 108 14.04 12.99 17.89
C PHE A 108 14.34 14.21 18.76
N ASP A 109 15.34 14.10 19.62
CA ASP A 109 15.78 15.21 20.46
C ASP A 109 16.28 16.39 19.59
N LYS A 110 17.11 16.11 18.58
CA LYS A 110 17.65 17.14 17.68
C LYS A 110 16.59 17.83 16.82
N VAL A 111 15.67 17.08 16.22
CA VAL A 111 14.72 17.61 15.23
C VAL A 111 13.46 18.17 15.90
N TYR A 112 12.99 17.52 16.97
CA TYR A 112 11.70 17.82 17.59
C TYR A 112 11.80 18.22 19.08
N GLY A 113 13.00 18.18 19.70
CA GLY A 113 13.18 18.52 21.12
C GLY A 113 12.60 17.47 22.08
N LEU A 114 12.46 16.22 21.62
CA LEU A 114 11.86 15.12 22.37
C LEU A 114 12.95 14.14 22.87
N PRO A 115 13.55 14.37 24.05
CA PRO A 115 14.60 13.50 24.58
C PRO A 115 14.06 12.10 24.89
N ASN A 116 14.87 11.08 24.63
CA ASN A 116 14.55 9.67 24.84
C ASN A 116 13.33 9.13 24.06
N CYS A 117 12.79 9.87 23.08
CA CYS A 117 11.70 9.40 22.25
C CYS A 117 12.16 8.31 21.26
N CYS A 118 11.42 7.20 21.20
CA CYS A 118 11.74 6.05 20.34
C CYS A 118 10.91 5.98 19.06
N GLY A 119 9.87 6.81 18.96
CA GLY A 119 8.88 6.77 17.90
C GLY A 119 7.66 7.61 18.29
N ALA A 120 6.96 8.12 17.29
CA ALA A 120 5.67 8.78 17.46
C ALA A 120 4.57 7.83 17.01
N ILE A 121 3.54 7.65 17.83
CA ILE A 121 2.41 6.76 17.56
C ILE A 121 1.16 7.57 17.27
N ASP A 122 0.39 7.12 16.29
CA ASP A 122 -0.93 7.66 15.99
C ASP A 122 -1.90 6.54 15.59
N THR A 123 -3.20 6.79 15.77
CA THR A 123 -4.27 5.84 15.51
C THR A 123 -5.34 6.50 14.64
N THR A 124 -5.71 5.86 13.54
CA THR A 124 -6.78 6.31 12.65
C THR A 124 -7.87 5.26 12.51
N HIS A 125 -9.11 5.74 12.45
CA HIS A 125 -10.29 4.91 12.22
C HIS A 125 -10.60 4.88 10.72
N ILE A 126 -10.50 3.71 10.11
CA ILE A 126 -10.81 3.48 8.70
C ILE A 126 -12.24 2.93 8.60
N LEU A 127 -13.13 3.78 8.09
CA LEU A 127 -14.52 3.38 7.82
C LEU A 127 -14.57 2.47 6.59
N MET A 128 -15.02 1.25 6.78
CA MET A 128 -15.23 0.28 5.72
C MET A 128 -16.66 0.41 5.21
N CYS A 129 -16.83 0.81 3.95
CA CYS A 129 -18.13 0.72 3.27
C CYS A 129 -18.47 -0.75 2.98
N SER A 130 -18.96 -1.48 3.97
CA SER A 130 -19.52 -2.82 3.74
C SER A 130 -20.93 -2.70 3.19
N SER A 131 -21.07 -2.74 1.87
CA SER A 131 -22.35 -3.09 1.24
C SER A 131 -22.50 -4.60 1.01
N ALA A 132 -21.48 -5.40 1.34
CA ALA A 132 -21.39 -6.82 0.96
C ALA A 132 -21.44 -7.81 2.14
N GLN A 133 -21.20 -7.38 3.38
CA GLN A 133 -21.26 -8.26 4.55
C GLN A 133 -21.99 -7.57 5.72
N PRO A 134 -23.29 -7.81 5.89
CA PRO A 134 -24.07 -7.29 7.01
C PRO A 134 -23.69 -7.88 8.38
N ASN A 135 -22.86 -8.94 8.43
CA ASN A 135 -22.73 -9.83 9.59
C ASN A 135 -21.29 -10.13 10.05
N SER A 136 -20.28 -9.35 9.66
CA SER A 136 -18.94 -9.52 10.22
C SER A 136 -18.86 -8.88 11.61
N LYS A 137 -19.09 -9.67 12.67
CA LYS A 137 -19.01 -9.24 14.07
C LYS A 137 -17.62 -8.77 14.51
N VAL A 138 -16.60 -8.91 13.67
CA VAL A 138 -15.21 -8.57 13.99
C VAL A 138 -14.96 -7.06 13.90
N TRP A 139 -15.71 -6.34 13.07
CA TRP A 139 -15.46 -4.92 12.76
C TRP A 139 -16.64 -4.00 13.09
N LEU A 140 -17.70 -4.53 13.71
CA LEU A 140 -18.86 -3.73 14.10
C LEU A 140 -18.54 -3.01 15.42
N ASP A 141 -18.47 -1.69 15.35
CA ASP A 141 -18.51 -0.87 16.55
C ASP A 141 -19.92 -0.88 17.19
N ASN A 142 -20.04 -0.31 18.40
CA ASN A 142 -21.32 -0.23 19.13
C ASN A 142 -22.40 0.58 18.37
N GLU A 143 -22.03 1.29 17.30
CA GLU A 143 -22.93 2.05 16.43
C GLU A 143 -23.22 1.35 15.09
N ASN A 144 -22.85 0.07 14.96
CA ASN A 144 -23.07 -0.76 13.78
C ASN A 144 -22.33 -0.26 12.51
N LYS A 145 -21.24 0.49 12.67
CA LYS A 145 -20.34 0.90 11.59
C LYS A 145 -19.18 -0.09 11.52
N ASN A 146 -18.81 -0.48 10.30
CA ASN A 146 -17.62 -1.29 10.08
C ASN A 146 -16.39 -0.38 10.16
N ASN A 147 -15.70 -0.42 11.30
CA ASN A 147 -14.59 0.47 11.60
C ASN A 147 -13.35 -0.35 11.92
N MET A 148 -12.26 -0.10 11.19
CA MET A 148 -10.98 -0.75 11.38
C MET A 148 -10.00 0.24 12.03
N VAL A 149 -9.35 -0.17 13.12
CA VAL A 149 -8.42 0.69 13.85
C VAL A 149 -7.01 0.45 13.33
N LEU A 150 -6.45 1.42 12.60
CA LEU A 150 -5.06 1.37 12.16
C LEU A 150 -4.21 2.17 13.13
N GLN A 151 -3.26 1.52 13.79
CA GLN A 151 -2.23 2.16 14.60
C GLN A 151 -0.89 2.10 13.87
N ALA A 152 -0.16 3.21 13.84
CA ALA A 152 1.15 3.27 13.21
C ALA A 152 2.16 3.98 14.11
N VAL A 153 3.40 3.47 14.10
CA VAL A 153 4.55 4.12 14.73
C VAL A 153 5.51 4.61 13.65
N VAL A 154 5.92 5.87 13.73
CA VAL A 154 6.89 6.47 12.81
C VAL A 154 8.18 6.91 13.53
N ASP A 155 9.26 6.96 12.77
CA ASP A 155 10.55 7.49 13.20
C ASP A 155 10.68 9.01 12.93
N PRO A 156 11.82 9.64 13.27
CA PRO A 156 12.04 11.07 13.07
C PRO A 156 12.00 11.50 11.59
N ASP A 157 12.32 10.58 10.68
CA ASP A 157 12.30 10.77 9.22
C ASP A 157 10.90 10.52 8.63
N LEU A 158 9.87 10.36 9.47
CA LEU A 158 8.49 10.05 9.11
C LEU A 158 8.32 8.70 8.40
N ARG A 159 9.24 7.76 8.63
CA ARG A 159 9.13 6.39 8.11
C ARG A 159 8.34 5.52 9.07
N PHE A 160 7.41 4.74 8.54
CA PHE A 160 6.72 3.71 9.30
C PHE A 160 7.71 2.66 9.82
N ARG A 161 7.61 2.36 11.12
CA ARG A 161 8.41 1.36 11.82
C ARG A 161 7.58 0.18 12.29
N ASP A 162 6.32 0.44 12.62
CA ASP A 162 5.36 -0.57 12.99
C ASP A 162 3.96 -0.12 12.55
N VAL A 163 3.14 -1.08 12.12
CA VAL A 163 1.76 -0.85 11.69
C VAL A 163 0.92 -2.04 12.16
N VAL A 164 -0.15 -1.76 12.91
CA VAL A 164 -1.08 -2.75 13.45
C VAL A 164 -2.50 -2.36 13.08
N VAL A 165 -3.31 -3.35 12.68
CA VAL A 165 -4.68 -3.23 12.16
C VAL A 165 -5.63 -4.10 12.97
#